data_AF-A0A5M9X0K8-F1
#
_entry.id   AF-A0A5M9X0K8-F1
#
_cell.length_a   1.000
_cell.length_b   1.000
_cell.length_c   1.000
_cell.angle_alpha   90.00
_cell.angle_beta   90.00
_cell.angle_gamma   90.00
#
_symmetry.space_group_name_H-M   'P 1'
#
loop_
_entity.id
_entity.type
_entity.pdbx_description
1 polymer ?
#
loop_
_entity_poly.entity_id
_entity_poly.type
_entity_poly.pdbx_seq_one_letter_code
_entity_poly.pdbx_strand_id
1 'polypeptide(L)'
;MSNPKGLALHSVSFPVRIFSALLTCISISVIMVFINYVPIAERMENTYYYPLWYSLVIAVLITLAIAIFLILPLSLLTDAVTMSLTRRFKGVAMQVVSIMIGYVLLAGLSGVLFSIFVFRGNTFLYMDAIRQICIMTLIFLGWQYILRAGSYWLKNNTQAKTG
;
A
#
# COMPACT_ATOMS: atom_id res chain seq x y z
N MET A 1 21.29 9.47 -29.15
CA MET A 1 20.64 10.02 -27.93
C MET A 1 19.45 9.15 -27.57
N SER A 2 19.56 8.32 -26.53
CA SER A 2 18.50 7.41 -26.11
C SER A 2 17.38 8.18 -25.41
N ASN A 3 16.18 8.15 -25.97
CA ASN A 3 14.97 8.66 -25.32
C ASN A 3 14.80 7.98 -23.94
N PRO A 4 14.68 8.73 -22.83
CA PRO A 4 14.29 8.15 -21.56
C PRO A 4 12.79 7.84 -21.59
N LYS A 5 12.41 6.75 -22.29
CA LYS A 5 11.06 6.19 -22.25
C LYS A 5 10.74 5.52 -20.89
N GLY A 6 11.67 5.56 -19.94
CA GLY A 6 11.62 4.82 -18.68
C GLY A 6 10.73 5.41 -17.57
N LEU A 7 10.21 6.63 -17.73
CA LEU A 7 9.38 7.27 -16.70
C LEU A 7 8.03 7.76 -17.22
N ALA A 8 7.51 7.15 -18.29
CA ALA A 8 6.11 7.35 -18.63
C ALA A 8 5.23 6.79 -17.49
N LEU A 9 4.47 7.69 -16.87
CA LEU A 9 3.41 7.40 -15.89
C LEU A 9 2.28 6.60 -16.56
N HIS A 10 2.55 5.35 -16.92
CA HIS A 10 1.50 4.41 -17.23
C HIS A 10 0.79 4.06 -15.94
N SER A 11 -0.56 4.03 -15.98
CA SER A 11 -1.33 3.56 -14.84
C SER A 11 -0.82 2.19 -14.44
N VAL A 12 -0.67 1.98 -13.13
CA VAL A 12 -0.29 0.65 -12.63
C VAL A 12 -1.39 -0.32 -13.06
N SER A 13 -1.00 -1.41 -13.72
CA SER A 13 -1.97 -2.38 -14.24
C SER A 13 -2.81 -2.94 -13.08
N PHE A 14 -4.09 -3.16 -13.34
CA PHE A 14 -5.02 -3.64 -12.32
C PHE A 14 -4.55 -4.93 -11.60
N PRO A 15 -3.95 -5.93 -12.30
CA PRO A 15 -3.39 -7.10 -11.63
C PRO A 15 -2.26 -6.75 -10.65
N VAL A 16 -1.35 -5.85 -11.02
CA VAL A 16 -0.23 -5.44 -10.15
C VAL A 16 -0.75 -4.76 -8.87
N ARG A 17 -1.87 -4.03 -8.94
CA ARG A 17 -2.50 -3.44 -7.76
C ARG A 17 -3.08 -4.50 -6.83
N ILE A 18 -3.79 -5.47 -7.38
CA ILE A 18 -4.36 -6.57 -6.58
C ILE A 18 -3.24 -7.34 -5.90
N PHE A 19 -2.20 -7.74 -6.64
CA PHE A 19 -1.07 -8.46 -6.06
C PHE A 19 -0.33 -7.63 -5.01
N SER A 20 -0.13 -6.32 -5.25
CA SER A 20 0.46 -5.44 -4.24
C SER A 20 -0.41 -5.34 -2.98
N ALA A 21 -1.73 -5.22 -3.12
CA ALA A 21 -2.66 -5.17 -2.00
C ALA A 21 -2.59 -6.46 -1.16
N LEU A 22 -2.56 -7.62 -1.82
CA LEU A 22 -2.41 -8.92 -1.16
C LEU A 22 -1.07 -9.05 -0.44
N LEU A 23 0.04 -8.70 -1.10
CA LEU A 23 1.37 -8.74 -0.48
C LEU A 23 1.49 -7.79 0.71
N THR A 24 0.86 -6.62 0.63
CA THR A 24 0.78 -5.66 1.74
C THR A 24 0.01 -6.23 2.92
N CYS A 25 -1.16 -6.83 2.64
CA CYS A 25 -2.00 -7.49 3.63
C CYS A 25 -1.22 -8.59 4.38
N ILE A 26 -0.52 -9.46 3.63
CA ILE A 26 0.33 -10.51 4.20
C ILE A 26 1.47 -9.89 5.02
N SER A 27 2.22 -8.95 4.44
CA SER A 27 3.40 -8.34 5.07
C SER A 27 3.04 -7.68 6.41
N ILE A 28 1.99 -6.85 6.42
CA ILE A 28 1.59 -6.13 7.63
C ILE A 28 0.99 -7.08 8.66
N SER A 29 0.21 -8.08 8.24
CA SER A 29 -0.36 -9.05 9.18
C SER A 29 0.74 -9.84 9.88
N VAL A 30 1.77 -10.25 9.14
CA VAL A 30 2.95 -10.91 9.71
C VAL A 30 3.65 -9.97 10.71
N ILE A 31 3.99 -8.75 10.29
CA ILE A 31 4.68 -7.76 11.16
C ILE A 31 3.87 -7.51 12.45
N MET A 32 2.57 -7.29 12.33
CA MET A 32 1.65 -7.06 13.45
C MET A 32 1.65 -8.20 14.45
N VAL A 33 1.55 -9.42 13.96
CA VAL A 33 1.53 -10.60 14.80
C VAL A 33 2.87 -10.75 15.51
N PHE A 34 4.00 -10.61 14.81
CA PHE A 34 5.31 -10.75 15.43
C PHE A 34 5.63 -9.67 16.47
N ILE A 35 5.16 -8.44 16.28
CA ILE A 35 5.36 -7.35 17.27
C ILE A 35 4.55 -7.62 18.56
N ASN A 36 3.37 -8.20 18.46
CA ASN A 36 2.44 -8.35 19.59
C ASN A 36 2.38 -9.78 20.15
N TYR A 37 3.07 -10.74 19.52
CA TYR A 37 3.01 -12.14 19.93
C TYR A 37 3.98 -12.43 21.07
N VAL A 38 3.46 -13.01 22.13
CA VAL A 38 4.24 -13.50 23.26
C VAL A 38 4.47 -15.01 23.10
N PRO A 39 5.75 -15.46 22.99
CA PRO A 39 6.10 -16.88 22.90
C PRO A 39 5.55 -17.67 24.08
N ILE A 40 5.18 -18.92 23.86
CA ILE A 40 4.59 -19.79 24.90
C ILE A 40 5.49 -19.88 26.14
N ALA A 41 6.81 -19.90 25.95
CA ALA A 41 7.79 -19.97 27.03
C ALA A 41 7.84 -18.72 27.92
N GLU A 42 7.33 -17.58 27.46
CA GLU A 42 7.36 -16.29 28.17
C GLU A 42 5.99 -15.91 28.76
N ARG A 43 5.00 -16.80 28.66
CA ARG A 43 3.63 -16.53 29.12
C ARG A 43 3.54 -16.66 30.63
N MET A 44 2.95 -15.66 31.27
CA MET A 44 2.65 -15.69 32.71
C MET A 44 1.43 -16.57 32.98
N GLU A 45 1.48 -17.38 34.05
CA GLU A 45 0.47 -18.40 34.39
C GLU A 45 -0.95 -17.85 34.65
N ASN A 46 -1.13 -16.53 34.82
CA ASN A 46 -2.42 -15.89 35.08
C ASN A 46 -2.79 -14.79 34.08
N THR A 47 -2.18 -14.78 32.89
CA THR A 47 -2.53 -13.81 31.83
C THR A 47 -3.11 -14.55 30.62
N TYR A 48 -4.23 -14.04 30.09
CA TYR A 48 -4.84 -14.61 28.89
C TYR A 48 -4.08 -14.14 27.65
N TYR A 49 -3.55 -15.10 26.88
CA TYR A 49 -2.84 -14.83 25.62
C TYR A 49 -3.58 -15.47 24.45
N TYR A 50 -3.74 -14.71 23.38
CA TYR A 50 -4.26 -15.25 22.13
C TYR A 50 -3.20 -16.14 21.43
N PRO A 51 -3.61 -17.28 20.84
CA PRO A 51 -2.71 -18.08 20.02
C PRO A 51 -2.35 -17.34 18.71
N LEU A 52 -1.14 -17.58 18.20
CA LEU A 52 -0.57 -16.86 17.05
C LEU A 52 -1.49 -16.89 15.83
N TRP A 53 -2.06 -18.06 15.54
CA TRP A 53 -2.96 -18.29 14.39
C TRP A 53 -4.25 -17.46 14.50
N TYR A 54 -4.79 -17.30 15.71
CA TYR A 54 -5.98 -16.46 15.93
C TYR A 54 -5.66 -14.99 15.67
N SER A 55 -4.57 -14.48 16.24
CA SER A 55 -4.10 -13.11 16.01
C SER A 55 -3.81 -12.85 14.54
N LEU A 56 -3.24 -13.84 13.83
CA LEU A 56 -2.92 -13.74 12.41
C LEU A 56 -4.17 -13.66 11.53
N VAL A 57 -5.19 -14.49 11.78
CA VAL A 57 -6.45 -14.44 11.03
C VAL A 57 -7.13 -13.09 11.21
N ILE A 58 -7.19 -12.57 12.43
CA ILE A 58 -7.79 -11.25 12.69
C ILE A 58 -7.01 -10.14 12.00
N ALA A 59 -5.67 -10.15 12.09
CA ALA A 59 -4.82 -9.16 11.44
C ALA A 59 -5.03 -9.17 9.92
N VAL A 60 -5.12 -10.35 9.30
CA VAL A 60 -5.41 -10.49 7.87
C VAL A 60 -6.78 -9.92 7.52
N LEU A 61 -7.83 -10.24 8.28
CA LEU A 61 -9.18 -9.75 7.98
C LEU A 61 -9.26 -8.22 8.05
N ILE A 62 -8.66 -7.61 9.07
CA ILE A 62 -8.64 -6.14 9.23
C ILE A 62 -7.85 -5.48 8.10
N THR A 63 -6.65 -5.98 7.82
CA THR A 63 -5.78 -5.40 6.79
C THR A 63 -6.34 -5.59 5.39
N LEU A 64 -7.02 -6.71 5.13
CA LEU A 64 -7.73 -6.96 3.89
C LEU A 64 -8.88 -5.96 3.69
N ALA A 65 -9.68 -5.71 4.73
CA ALA A 65 -10.76 -4.73 4.66
C ALA A 65 -10.22 -3.33 4.36
N ILE A 66 -9.15 -2.90 5.03
CA ILE A 66 -8.48 -1.61 4.75
C ILE A 66 -7.97 -1.58 3.29
N ALA A 67 -7.37 -2.67 2.82
CA ALA A 67 -6.85 -2.73 1.46
C ALA A 67 -7.97 -2.60 0.40
N ILE A 68 -9.10 -3.30 0.60
CA ILE A 68 -10.23 -3.33 -0.34
C ILE A 68 -11.01 -2.02 -0.33
N PHE A 69 -11.38 -1.52 0.86
CA PHE A 69 -12.30 -0.40 0.98
C PHE A 69 -11.61 0.96 0.97
N LEU A 70 -10.30 1.02 1.24
CA LEU A 70 -9.56 2.28 1.32
C LEU A 70 -8.42 2.32 0.30
N ILE A 71 -7.43 1.43 0.39
CA ILE A 71 -6.18 1.58 -0.37
C ILE A 71 -6.41 1.39 -1.88
N LEU A 72 -7.15 0.37 -2.29
CA LEU A 72 -7.45 0.10 -3.70
C LEU A 72 -8.26 1.22 -4.39
N PRO A 73 -9.43 1.66 -3.86
CA PRO A 73 -10.20 2.73 -4.50
C PRO A 73 -9.45 4.06 -4.50
N LEU A 74 -8.72 4.39 -3.43
CA LEU A 74 -7.92 5.62 -3.42
C LEU A 74 -6.76 5.54 -4.43
N SER A 75 -6.14 4.37 -4.60
CA SER A 75 -5.08 4.13 -5.58
C SER A 75 -5.56 4.43 -7.01
N LEU A 76 -6.78 4.00 -7.35
CA LEU A 76 -7.41 4.31 -8.64
C LEU A 76 -7.67 5.82 -8.79
N LEU A 77 -8.12 6.47 -7.72
CA LEU A 77 -8.40 7.91 -7.72
C LEU A 77 -7.11 8.73 -7.90
N THR A 78 -6.01 8.34 -7.25
CA THR A 78 -4.72 9.02 -7.42
C THR A 78 -4.15 8.88 -8.80
N ASP A 79 -4.34 7.74 -9.47
CA ASP A 79 -3.98 7.60 -10.88
C ASP A 79 -4.78 8.55 -11.78
N ALA A 80 -6.09 8.68 -11.54
CA ALA A 80 -6.93 9.61 -12.29
C ALA A 80 -6.45 11.07 -12.12
N VAL A 81 -6.16 11.47 -10.87
CA VAL A 81 -5.66 12.82 -10.56
C VAL A 81 -4.29 13.05 -11.18
N THR A 82 -3.35 12.12 -11.03
CA THR A 82 -1.98 12.26 -11.57
C THR A 82 -1.95 12.27 -13.09
N MET A 83 -2.78 11.47 -13.76
CA MET A 83 -2.96 11.54 -15.22
C MET A 83 -3.54 12.89 -15.66
N SER A 84 -4.50 13.43 -14.92
CA SER A 84 -5.09 14.74 -15.21
C SER A 84 -4.06 15.88 -15.12
N LEU A 85 -3.22 15.86 -14.08
CA LEU A 85 -2.14 16.85 -13.89
C LEU A 85 -1.06 16.71 -14.97
N THR A 86 -0.66 15.48 -15.27
CA THR A 86 0.41 15.21 -16.24
C THR A 86 0.02 15.61 -17.67
N ARG A 87 -1.27 15.48 -18.04
CA ARG A 87 -1.76 15.99 -19.33
C ARG A 87 -1.73 17.52 -19.40
N ARG A 88 -1.90 18.20 -18.26
CA ARG A 88 -1.92 19.67 -18.16
C ARG A 88 -0.52 20.29 -18.15
N PHE A 89 0.49 19.56 -17.68
CA PHE A 89 1.87 20.05 -17.54
C PHE A 89 2.88 19.11 -18.22
N LYS A 90 3.49 19.56 -19.33
CA LYS A 90 4.53 18.81 -20.06
C LYS A 90 5.91 19.02 -19.42
N GLY A 91 6.39 18.05 -18.64
CA GLY A 91 7.77 18.04 -18.14
C GLY A 91 8.09 16.82 -17.28
N VAL A 92 9.27 16.22 -17.46
CA VAL A 92 9.71 15.01 -16.72
C VAL A 92 9.82 15.28 -15.21
N ALA A 93 10.31 16.47 -14.83
CA ALA A 93 10.35 16.89 -13.42
C ALA A 93 8.94 17.01 -12.82
N MET A 94 7.98 17.55 -13.58
CA MET A 94 6.58 17.68 -13.15
C MET A 94 5.85 16.34 -13.06
N GLN A 95 6.27 15.32 -13.82
CA GLN A 95 5.76 13.95 -13.70
C GLN A 95 6.16 13.30 -12.39
N VAL A 96 7.41 13.48 -11.95
CA VAL A 96 7.86 12.96 -10.65
C VAL A 96 7.15 13.66 -9.50
N VAL A 97 6.98 14.98 -9.60
CA VAL A 97 6.25 15.78 -8.61
C VAL A 97 4.77 15.38 -8.56
N SER A 98 4.12 15.10 -9.70
CA SER A 98 2.73 14.66 -9.71
C SER A 98 2.54 13.30 -9.04
N ILE A 99 3.47 12.35 -9.26
CA ILE A 99 3.49 11.06 -8.58
C ILE A 99 3.61 11.23 -7.07
N MET A 100 4.58 12.04 -6.62
CA MET A 100 4.80 12.30 -5.20
C MET A 100 3.58 12.95 -4.56
N ILE A 101 2.96 13.93 -5.23
CA ILE A 101 1.71 14.54 -4.79
C ILE A 101 0.59 13.52 -4.75
N GLY A 102 0.48 12.63 -5.75
CA GLY A 102 -0.49 11.54 -5.77
C GLY A 102 -0.32 10.60 -4.57
N TYR A 103 0.90 10.24 -4.21
CA TYR A 103 1.19 9.41 -3.05
C TYR A 103 0.95 10.10 -1.71
N VAL A 104 1.32 11.37 -1.59
CA VAL A 104 1.02 12.17 -0.40
C VAL A 104 -0.49 12.36 -0.24
N LEU A 105 -1.21 12.62 -1.34
CA LEU A 105 -2.66 12.67 -1.36
C LEU A 105 -3.26 11.30 -1.02
N LEU A 106 -2.69 10.19 -1.48
CA LEU A 106 -3.16 8.86 -1.16
C LEU A 106 -3.13 8.60 0.35
N ALA A 107 -1.97 8.85 0.96
CA ALA A 107 -1.74 8.66 2.39
C ALA A 107 -2.52 9.65 3.24
N GLY A 108 -2.64 10.90 2.78
CA GLY A 108 -3.41 11.95 3.45
C GLY A 108 -4.91 11.70 3.38
N LEU A 109 -5.45 11.42 2.19
CA LEU A 109 -6.88 11.14 1.99
C LEU A 109 -7.29 9.83 2.67
N SER A 110 -6.44 8.80 2.70
CA SER A 110 -6.73 7.56 3.42
C SER A 110 -6.84 7.82 4.93
N GLY A 111 -5.89 8.58 5.49
CA GLY A 111 -5.91 9.01 6.88
C GLY A 111 -7.12 9.90 7.22
N VAL A 112 -7.47 10.86 6.36
CA VAL A 112 -8.61 11.77 6.56
C VAL A 112 -9.95 11.05 6.40
N LEU A 113 -10.11 10.17 5.42
CA LEU A 113 -11.35 9.38 5.27
C LEU A 113 -11.56 8.45 6.45
N PHE A 114 -10.51 7.76 6.89
CA PHE A 114 -10.58 6.95 8.11
C PHE A 114 -10.91 7.81 9.33
N SER A 115 -10.27 8.98 9.46
CA SER A 115 -10.57 9.97 10.48
C SER A 115 -12.04 10.36 10.46
N ILE A 116 -12.66 10.67 9.32
CA ILE A 116 -14.08 11.07 9.24
C ILE A 116 -15.02 9.95 9.68
N PHE A 117 -14.74 8.69 9.33
CA PHE A 117 -15.54 7.55 9.78
C PHE A 117 -15.38 7.24 11.27
N VAL A 118 -14.24 7.62 11.86
CA VAL A 118 -13.85 7.25 13.24
C VAL A 118 -14.01 8.40 14.24
N PHE A 119 -13.99 9.68 13.80
CA PHE A 119 -14.08 10.90 14.63
C PHE A 119 -15.47 11.19 15.21
N ARG A 120 -16.18 10.14 15.65
CA ARG A 120 -17.16 10.28 16.71
C ARG A 120 -16.57 10.07 18.12
N GLY A 121 -15.27 9.86 18.26
CA GLY A 121 -14.61 9.70 19.57
C GLY A 121 -13.15 10.16 19.58
N ASN A 122 -12.67 10.55 20.77
CA ASN A 122 -11.34 11.08 21.12
C ASN A 122 -10.16 10.78 20.16
N THR A 123 -9.52 11.85 19.68
CA THR A 123 -8.34 11.90 18.80
C THR A 123 -7.15 11.03 19.22
N PHE A 124 -6.91 10.87 20.53
CA PHE A 124 -5.74 10.14 21.05
C PHE A 124 -5.85 8.61 20.94
N LEU A 125 -7.06 8.05 20.94
CA LEU A 125 -7.27 6.60 20.84
C LEU A 125 -7.04 6.06 19.43
N TYR A 126 -7.05 6.92 18.40
CA TYR A 126 -7.02 6.52 17.00
C TYR A 126 -5.73 6.92 16.25
N MET A 127 -4.77 7.55 16.92
CA MET A 127 -3.45 7.85 16.35
C MET A 127 -2.73 6.58 15.87
N ASP A 128 -2.85 5.47 16.61
CA ASP A 128 -2.25 4.20 16.21
C ASP A 128 -2.87 3.64 14.93
N ALA A 129 -4.19 3.80 14.74
CA ALA A 129 -4.89 3.35 13.55
C ALA A 129 -4.55 4.21 12.32
N ILE A 130 -4.44 5.54 12.49
CA ILE A 130 -3.96 6.44 11.42
C ILE A 130 -2.53 6.08 11.02
N ARG A 131 -1.64 5.88 12.01
CA ARG A 131 -0.25 5.45 11.76
C ARG A 131 -0.20 4.14 10.99
N GLN A 132 -1.02 3.16 11.37
CA GLN A 132 -1.12 1.88 10.69
C GLN A 132 -1.53 2.03 9.23
N ILE A 133 -2.52 2.87 8.93
CA ILE A 133 -2.97 3.11 7.54
C ILE A 133 -1.88 3.77 6.71
N CYS A 134 -1.15 4.74 7.26
CA CYS A 134 -0.01 5.35 6.58
C CYS A 134 1.07 4.32 6.25
N ILE A 135 1.46 3.48 7.22
CA ILE A 135 2.46 2.42 7.02
C ILE A 135 1.99 1.40 5.98
N MET A 136 0.72 0.96 6.06
CA MET A 136 0.12 0.06 5.06
C MET A 136 0.17 0.67 3.66
N THR A 137 -0.13 1.96 3.53
CA THR A 137 -0.08 2.67 2.24
C THR A 137 1.35 2.69 1.69
N LEU A 138 2.36 2.97 2.52
CA LEU A 138 3.77 2.98 2.09
C LEU A 138 4.24 1.61 1.61
N ILE A 139 3.90 0.54 2.33
CA ILE A 139 4.26 -0.84 1.95
C ILE A 139 3.57 -1.23 0.65
N PHE A 140 2.31 -0.84 0.48
CA PHE A 140 1.58 -1.02 -0.78
C PHE A 140 2.26 -0.33 -1.96
N LEU A 141 2.75 0.89 -1.77
CA LEU A 141 3.50 1.59 -2.81
C LEU A 141 4.82 0.89 -3.12
N GLY A 142 5.54 0.41 -2.10
CA GLY A 142 6.75 -0.38 -2.27
C GLY A 142 6.51 -1.63 -3.11
N TRP A 143 5.48 -2.40 -2.78
CA TRP A 143 5.10 -3.60 -3.54
C TRP A 143 4.65 -3.30 -4.97
N GLN A 144 3.89 -2.21 -5.18
CA GLN A 144 3.53 -1.78 -6.53
C GLN A 144 4.76 -1.48 -7.38
N TYR A 145 5.75 -0.77 -6.81
CA TYR A 145 6.98 -0.44 -7.50
C TYR A 145 7.79 -1.70 -7.87
N ILE A 146 7.98 -2.61 -6.92
CA ILE A 146 8.73 -3.86 -7.12
C ILE A 146 8.07 -4.73 -8.20
N LEU A 147 6.75 -4.95 -8.11
CA LEU A 147 6.01 -5.76 -9.08
C LEU A 147 6.02 -5.13 -10.48
N ARG A 148 5.93 -3.80 -10.54
CA ARG A 148 6.02 -3.07 -11.81
C ARG A 148 7.40 -3.26 -12.43
N ALA A 149 8.48 -3.05 -11.68
CA ALA A 149 9.85 -3.26 -12.15
C ALA A 149 10.08 -4.71 -12.61
N GLY A 150 9.61 -5.69 -11.83
CA GLY A 150 9.70 -7.11 -12.18
C GLY A 150 8.95 -7.46 -13.47
N SER A 151 7.74 -6.92 -13.67
CA SER A 151 6.96 -7.17 -14.89
C SER A 151 7.60 -6.58 -16.16
N TYR A 152 8.21 -5.39 -16.06
CA TYR A 152 8.97 -4.81 -17.17
C TYR A 152 10.21 -5.63 -17.51
N TRP A 153 10.96 -6.07 -16.48
CA TRP A 153 12.13 -6.91 -16.69
C TRP A 153 11.76 -8.22 -17.39
N LEU A 154 10.69 -8.88 -16.94
CA LEU A 154 10.22 -10.13 -17.55
C LEU A 154 9.86 -9.93 -19.03
N LYS A 155 9.11 -8.87 -19.35
CA LYS A 155 8.68 -8.57 -20.72
C LYS A 155 9.86 -8.31 -21.66
N ASN A 156 10.85 -7.53 -21.22
CA ASN A 156 12.05 -7.26 -22.01
C ASN A 156 12.86 -8.54 -22.26
N ASN A 157 12.95 -9.43 -21.27
CA ASN A 157 13.73 -10.66 -21.38
C ASN A 157 13.03 -11.70 -22.30
N THR A 158 11.70 -11.72 -22.35
CA THR A 158 10.96 -12.56 -23.28
C THR A 158 11.13 -12.09 -24.73
N GLN A 159 11.08 -10.77 -24.96
CA GLN A 159 11.29 -10.21 -26.31
C GLN A 159 12.70 -10.46 -26.84
N ALA A 160 13.72 -10.46 -25.98
CA ALA A 160 15.10 -10.79 -26.35
C ALA A 160 15.32 -12.28 -26.70
N LYS A 161 14.38 -13.17 -26.36
CA LYS A 161 14.46 -14.61 -26.66
C LYS A 161 13.68 -15.02 -27.91
N THR A 162 12.81 -14.15 -28.44
CA THR A 162 11.91 -14.45 -29.57
C THR A 162 12.18 -13.61 -30.81
N GLY A 163 13.13 -12.68 -30.78
CA GLY A 163 13.60 -11.89 -31.91
C GLY A 163 15.04 -12.22 -32.25
#